data_AF-Q1NCL8-F1
#
_entry.id   AF-Q1NCL8-F1
#
_cell.length_a   1.000
_cell.length_b   1.000
_cell.length_c   1.000
_cell.angle_alpha   90.00
_cell.angle_beta   90.00
_cell.angle_gamma   90.00
#
_symmetry.space_group_name_H-M   'P 1'
#
loop_
_entity.id
_entity.type
_entity.pdbx_description
1 polymer ?
#
loop_
_entity_poly.entity_id
_entity_poly.type
_entity_poly.pdbx_seq_one_letter_code
_entity_poly.pdbx_strand_id
1 'polypeptide(L)'
;MGRLIFLALVLIMGVFLLRLIGKVLRKGLRGLVHAAFVLANVAGAALVAALAGLIAFVVLPIALVGDWFGIAVSGVAILVFVLCLRKFGRREGLADRQLPAIEEESTISSAVVEDAFEPEADPHIAEAWKIAGELAPEYTQRLSSARRSCARVLEMAAGEAVEWSIIDCSTFISRTVPEAVSTAAALMKDAAASERRCVADELVVDLERIAKRAREEIDSRRLQLRNSWNIVRTHIASRTSRDAL
;
A
#
# COMPACT_ATOMS: atom_id res chain seq x y z
N MET A 1 49.30 -33.78 -20.16
CA MET A 1 48.66 -32.74 -19.33
C MET A 1 47.96 -31.64 -20.16
N GLY A 2 48.56 -31.09 -21.22
CA GLY A 2 47.95 -29.98 -21.98
C GLY A 2 46.52 -30.21 -22.55
N ARG A 3 46.20 -31.44 -23.00
CA ARG A 3 44.86 -31.77 -23.53
C ARG A 3 43.73 -31.70 -22.49
N LEU A 4 44.01 -32.07 -21.24
CA LEU A 4 43.02 -32.01 -20.15
C LEU A 4 42.75 -30.55 -19.73
N ILE A 5 43.79 -29.72 -19.71
CA ILE A 5 43.67 -28.29 -19.41
C ILE A 5 42.84 -27.58 -20.49
N PHE A 6 43.05 -27.93 -21.77
CA PHE A 6 42.28 -27.38 -22.87
C PHE A 6 40.80 -27.77 -22.80
N LEU A 7 40.49 -29.04 -22.51
CA LEU A 7 39.10 -29.51 -22.31
C LEU A 7 38.40 -28.80 -21.15
N ALA A 8 39.10 -28.58 -20.03
CA ALA A 8 38.56 -27.86 -18.88
C ALA A 8 38.23 -26.39 -19.22
N LEU A 9 39.12 -25.70 -19.95
CA LEU A 9 38.88 -24.33 -20.39
C LEU A 9 37.68 -24.21 -21.33
N VAL A 10 37.53 -25.14 -22.27
CA VAL A 10 36.38 -25.17 -23.20
C VAL A 10 35.06 -25.37 -22.44
N LEU A 11 35.04 -26.28 -21.45
CA LEU A 11 33.85 -26.50 -20.61
C LEU A 11 33.49 -25.25 -19.79
N ILE A 12 34.47 -24.61 -19.17
CA ILE A 12 34.26 -23.39 -18.37
C ILE A 12 33.72 -22.27 -19.27
N MET A 13 34.31 -22.06 -20.45
CA MET A 13 33.84 -21.07 -21.42
C MET A 13 32.43 -21.37 -21.91
N GLY A 14 32.11 -22.65 -22.16
CA GLY A 14 30.76 -23.08 -22.54
C GLY A 14 29.71 -22.77 -21.47
N VAL A 15 30.01 -23.07 -20.20
CA VAL A 15 29.12 -22.75 -19.07
C VAL A 15 28.93 -21.25 -18.90
N PHE A 16 30.00 -20.46 -19.07
CA PHE A 16 29.91 -19.00 -19.02
C PHE A 16 29.03 -18.44 -20.15
N LEU A 17 29.20 -18.93 -21.39
CA LEU A 17 28.38 -18.52 -22.52
C LEU A 17 26.89 -18.85 -22.27
N LEU A 18 26.60 -20.06 -21.79
CA LEU A 18 25.24 -20.51 -21.49
C LEU A 18 24.57 -19.63 -20.42
N ARG A 19 25.32 -19.27 -19.37
CA ARG A 19 24.85 -18.35 -18.33
C ARG A 19 24.60 -16.95 -18.85
N LEU A 20 25.42 -16.46 -19.77
CA LEU A 20 25.30 -15.12 -20.35
C LEU A 20 24.08 -15.03 -21.26
N ILE A 21 23.89 -16.02 -22.14
CA ILE A 21 22.70 -16.17 -22.99
C ILE A 21 21.43 -16.25 -22.13
N GLY A 22 21.44 -17.07 -21.06
CA GLY A 22 20.31 -17.19 -20.15
C GLY A 22 19.95 -15.90 -19.40
N LYS A 23 20.94 -15.04 -19.09
CA LYS A 23 20.70 -13.71 -18.48
C LYS A 23 20.09 -12.73 -19.49
N VAL A 24 20.59 -12.72 -20.72
CA VAL A 24 20.06 -11.85 -21.79
C VAL A 24 18.63 -12.25 -22.14
N LEU A 25 18.36 -13.54 -22.31
CA LEU A 25 17.02 -14.06 -22.61
C LEU A 25 16.03 -13.72 -21.49
N ARG A 26 16.41 -13.87 -20.21
CA ARG A 26 15.56 -13.49 -19.07
C ARG A 26 15.25 -11.99 -19.00
N LYS A 27 16.19 -11.13 -19.42
CA LYS A 27 15.94 -9.67 -19.51
C LYS A 27 14.99 -9.34 -20.65
N GLY A 28 15.18 -9.96 -21.82
CA GLY A 28 14.28 -9.80 -22.96
C GLY A 28 12.85 -10.25 -22.64
N LEU A 29 12.70 -11.41 -22.00
CA LEU A 29 11.39 -11.95 -21.62
C LEU A 29 10.67 -11.04 -20.61
N ARG A 30 11.40 -10.49 -19.62
CA ARG A 30 10.83 -9.52 -18.66
C ARG A 30 10.36 -8.25 -19.35
N GLY A 31 11.13 -7.72 -20.30
CA GLY A 31 10.72 -6.56 -21.09
C GLY A 31 9.45 -6.83 -21.91
N LEU A 32 9.36 -8.00 -22.52
CA LEU A 32 8.18 -8.39 -23.32
C LEU A 32 6.92 -8.56 -22.46
N VAL A 33 7.04 -9.18 -21.28
CA VAL A 33 5.92 -9.30 -20.33
C VAL A 33 5.47 -7.93 -19.84
N HIS A 34 6.41 -7.03 -19.54
CA HIS A 34 6.08 -5.69 -19.09
C HIS A 34 5.40 -4.85 -20.18
N ALA A 35 5.86 -4.97 -21.43
CA ALA A 35 5.22 -4.34 -22.58
C ALA A 35 3.81 -4.90 -22.83
N ALA A 36 3.63 -6.23 -22.77
CA ALA A 36 2.33 -6.87 -22.91
C ALA A 36 1.35 -6.45 -21.80
N PHE A 37 1.85 -6.30 -20.56
CA PHE A 37 1.06 -5.82 -19.43
C PHE A 37 0.60 -4.35 -19.62
N VAL A 38 1.51 -3.47 -20.08
CA VAL A 38 1.16 -2.08 -20.38
C VAL A 38 0.16 -2.00 -21.54
N LEU A 39 0.35 -2.79 -22.61
CA LEU A 39 -0.60 -2.88 -23.73
C LEU A 39 -1.97 -3.39 -23.28
N ALA A 40 -2.04 -4.38 -22.39
CA ALA A 40 -3.29 -4.88 -21.83
C ALA A 40 -4.01 -3.84 -20.97
N ASN A 41 -3.28 -3.04 -20.19
CA ASN A 41 -3.86 -1.95 -19.40
C ASN A 41 -4.38 -0.81 -20.28
N VAL A 42 -3.67 -0.46 -21.34
CA VAL A 42 -4.13 0.55 -22.31
C VAL A 42 -5.36 0.07 -23.06
N ALA A 43 -5.38 -1.20 -23.49
CA ALA A 43 -6.56 -1.81 -24.11
C ALA A 43 -7.75 -1.88 -23.15
N GLY A 44 -7.49 -2.21 -21.87
CA GLY A 44 -8.51 -2.19 -20.81
C GLY A 44 -9.08 -0.81 -20.57
N ALA A 45 -8.23 0.23 -20.50
CA ALA A 45 -8.66 1.62 -20.37
C ALA A 45 -9.46 2.10 -21.59
N ALA A 46 -9.06 1.72 -22.80
CA ALA A 46 -9.80 2.02 -24.02
C ALA A 46 -11.16 1.33 -24.06
N LEU A 47 -11.25 0.09 -23.55
CA LEU A 47 -12.50 -0.66 -23.47
C LEU A 47 -13.45 -0.06 -22.42
N VAL A 48 -12.93 0.40 -21.28
CA VAL A 48 -13.70 1.15 -20.27
C VAL A 48 -14.17 2.49 -20.82
N ALA A 49 -13.33 3.21 -21.56
CA ALA A 49 -13.71 4.48 -22.20
C ALA A 49 -14.79 4.28 -23.28
N ALA A 50 -14.68 3.22 -24.09
CA ALA A 50 -15.71 2.86 -25.06
C ALA A 50 -17.02 2.46 -24.38
N LEU A 51 -16.96 1.73 -23.26
CA LEU A 51 -18.14 1.36 -22.47
C LEU A 51 -18.79 2.60 -21.83
N ALA A 52 -17.99 3.53 -21.31
CA ALA A 52 -18.48 4.80 -20.76
C ALA A 52 -19.13 5.68 -21.86
N GLY A 53 -18.54 5.72 -23.06
CA GLY A 53 -19.13 6.39 -24.21
C GLY A 53 -20.45 5.76 -24.67
N LEU A 54 -20.54 4.42 -24.64
CA LEU A 54 -21.75 3.68 -25.01
C LEU A 54 -22.87 3.87 -23.96
N ILE A 55 -22.51 3.90 -22.66
CA ILE A 55 -23.44 4.26 -21.58
C ILE A 55 -23.93 5.70 -21.77
N ALA A 56 -23.04 6.66 -22.04
CA ALA A 56 -23.44 8.04 -22.29
C ALA A 56 -24.36 8.16 -23.51
N PHE A 57 -24.08 7.45 -24.60
CA PHE A 57 -24.88 7.44 -25.82
C PHE A 57 -26.28 6.81 -25.64
N VAL A 58 -26.41 5.81 -24.76
CA VAL A 58 -27.70 5.16 -24.46
C VAL A 58 -28.51 5.97 -23.44
N VAL A 59 -27.87 6.57 -22.44
CA VAL A 59 -28.55 7.33 -21.37
C VAL A 59 -29.00 8.71 -21.86
N LEU A 60 -28.27 9.36 -22.77
CA LEU A 60 -28.60 10.69 -23.28
C LEU A 60 -29.99 10.79 -23.98
N PRO A 61 -30.41 9.84 -24.86
CA PRO A 61 -31.75 9.85 -25.44
C PRO A 61 -32.84 9.45 -24.44
N ILE A 62 -32.53 8.62 -23.43
CA ILE A 62 -33.49 8.18 -22.39
C ILE A 62 -33.77 9.31 -21.38
N ALA A 63 -32.81 10.23 -21.16
CA ALA A 63 -33.00 11.41 -20.32
C ALA A 63 -33.84 12.52 -21.00
N LEU A 64 -33.92 12.52 -22.34
CA LEU A 64 -34.72 13.50 -23.11
C LEU A 64 -36.20 13.12 -23.23
N VAL A 65 -36.53 11.82 -23.13
CA VAL A 65 -37.91 11.32 -23.15
C VAL A 65 -38.29 11.01 -21.71
N GLY A 66 -38.78 12.04 -21.01
CA GLY A 66 -39.08 11.97 -19.60
C GLY A 66 -40.02 10.82 -19.25
N ASP A 67 -39.57 9.94 -18.37
CA ASP A 67 -40.34 9.38 -17.27
C ASP A 67 -39.36 8.61 -16.36
N TRP A 68 -39.76 8.32 -15.13
CA TRP A 68 -39.08 7.62 -14.02
C TRP A 68 -37.94 6.59 -14.30
N PHE A 69 -37.84 6.03 -15.51
CA PHE A 69 -36.84 5.06 -15.94
C PHE A 69 -35.40 5.58 -15.97
N GLY A 70 -35.16 6.87 -16.28
CA GLY A 70 -33.79 7.41 -16.34
C GLY A 70 -33.06 7.40 -15.00
N ILE A 71 -33.78 7.62 -13.89
CA ILE A 71 -33.23 7.62 -12.53
C ILE A 71 -32.92 6.18 -12.08
N ALA A 72 -33.80 5.23 -12.40
CA ALA A 72 -33.57 3.82 -12.09
C ALA A 72 -32.35 3.24 -12.84
N VAL A 73 -32.22 3.54 -14.14
CA VAL A 73 -31.12 3.02 -14.97
C VAL A 73 -29.78 3.67 -14.58
N SER A 74 -29.76 4.98 -14.29
CA SER A 74 -28.54 5.65 -13.82
C SER A 74 -28.11 5.17 -12.42
N GLY A 75 -29.06 4.93 -11.51
CA GLY A 75 -28.78 4.34 -10.20
C GLY A 75 -28.17 2.95 -10.29
N VAL A 76 -28.72 2.08 -11.16
CA VAL A 76 -28.16 0.74 -11.40
C VAL A 76 -26.78 0.81 -12.04
N ALA A 77 -26.56 1.71 -12.99
CA ALA A 77 -25.24 1.90 -13.62
C ALA A 77 -24.19 2.37 -12.60
N ILE A 78 -24.53 3.31 -11.72
CA ILE A 78 -23.63 3.78 -10.65
C ILE A 78 -23.36 2.66 -9.65
N LEU A 79 -24.38 1.89 -9.25
CA LEU A 79 -24.22 0.77 -8.32
C LEU A 79 -23.30 -0.32 -8.91
N VAL A 80 -23.51 -0.69 -10.18
CA VAL A 80 -22.66 -1.64 -10.90
C VAL A 80 -21.24 -1.11 -11.03
N PHE A 81 -21.07 0.19 -11.31
CA PHE A 81 -19.75 0.83 -11.38
C PHE A 81 -19.01 0.80 -10.05
N VAL A 82 -19.68 1.12 -8.93
CA VAL A 82 -19.12 1.05 -7.57
C VAL A 82 -18.75 -0.39 -7.19
N LEU A 83 -19.60 -1.36 -7.53
CA LEU A 83 -19.33 -2.78 -7.27
C LEU A 83 -18.16 -3.30 -8.13
N CYS A 84 -18.06 -2.86 -9.38
CA CYS A 84 -16.92 -3.16 -10.25
C CYS A 84 -15.62 -2.58 -9.68
N LEU A 85 -15.59 -1.31 -9.25
CA LEU A 85 -14.41 -0.70 -8.63
C LEU A 85 -14.00 -1.44 -7.35
N ARG A 86 -14.96 -1.84 -6.51
CA ARG A 86 -14.69 -2.58 -5.27
C ARG A 86 -14.14 -3.98 -5.51
N LYS A 87 -14.53 -4.63 -6.61
CA LYS A 87 -14.03 -5.95 -7.02
C LYS A 87 -12.67 -5.89 -7.70
N PHE A 88 -12.41 -4.85 -8.51
CA PHE A 88 -11.12 -4.65 -9.18
C PHE A 88 -10.01 -4.15 -8.24
N GLY A 89 -10.32 -3.27 -7.29
CA GLY A 89 -9.36 -2.84 -6.26
C GLY A 89 -8.90 -3.96 -5.31
N ARG A 90 -9.57 -5.13 -5.35
CA ARG A 90 -9.23 -6.30 -4.54
C ARG A 90 -8.20 -7.24 -5.19
N ARG A 91 -7.85 -7.05 -6.48
CA ARG A 91 -7.09 -8.05 -7.26
C ARG A 91 -5.60 -7.74 -7.47
N GLU A 92 -5.12 -6.57 -7.06
CA GLU A 92 -3.70 -6.21 -7.21
C GLU A 92 -2.80 -6.63 -6.04
N GLY A 93 -3.37 -7.18 -4.96
CA GLY A 93 -2.60 -7.56 -3.76
C GLY A 93 -1.94 -8.93 -3.75
N LEU A 94 -2.00 -9.71 -4.85
CA LEU A 94 -1.65 -11.14 -4.84
C LEU A 94 -0.56 -11.55 -5.84
N ALA A 95 0.34 -10.64 -6.23
CA ALA A 95 1.40 -10.96 -7.20
C ALA A 95 2.84 -10.74 -6.71
N ASP A 96 3.07 -10.32 -5.46
CA ASP A 96 4.44 -9.97 -5.01
C ASP A 96 4.86 -10.62 -3.68
N ARG A 97 4.49 -11.88 -3.47
CA ARG A 97 5.07 -12.70 -2.39
C ARG A 97 6.08 -13.70 -2.97
N GLN A 98 7.19 -13.16 -3.45
CA GLN A 98 8.39 -13.96 -3.72
C GLN A 98 9.29 -13.91 -2.47
N LEU A 99 9.24 -14.99 -1.68
CA LEU A 99 10.13 -15.24 -0.54
C LEU A 99 11.60 -15.24 -0.98
N PRO A 100 12.50 -14.47 -0.33
CA PRO A 100 13.86 -14.91 -0.14
C PRO A 100 13.94 -15.70 1.17
N ALA A 101 14.33 -16.97 1.06
CA ALA A 101 14.89 -17.70 2.17
C ALA A 101 16.18 -16.99 2.59
N ILE A 102 16.21 -16.44 3.80
CA ILE A 102 17.45 -16.05 4.47
C ILE A 102 17.44 -16.77 5.81
N GLU A 103 18.55 -17.43 6.01
CA GLU A 103 18.89 -18.41 7.03
C GLU A 103 18.70 -17.85 8.45
N GLU A 104 18.28 -18.76 9.33
CA GLU A 104 18.33 -18.60 10.77
C GLU A 104 19.78 -18.38 11.20
N GLU A 105 20.05 -17.27 11.90
CA GLU A 105 20.97 -17.35 13.05
C GLU A 105 20.84 -16.16 14.00
N SER A 106 20.85 -16.53 15.29
CA SER A 106 21.32 -15.74 16.41
C SER A 106 20.37 -14.71 17.04
N THR A 107 19.49 -15.24 17.89
CA THR A 107 19.34 -14.85 19.30
C THR A 107 20.00 -13.53 19.73
N ILE A 108 19.22 -12.46 19.83
CA ILE A 108 19.33 -11.52 20.95
C ILE A 108 17.91 -11.26 21.47
N SER A 109 17.68 -11.73 22.68
CA SER A 109 16.54 -11.41 23.53
C SER A 109 16.40 -9.89 23.65
N SER A 110 15.52 -9.30 22.85
CA SER A 110 15.08 -7.92 23.06
C SER A 110 13.97 -7.94 24.09
N ALA A 111 14.34 -7.59 25.32
CA ALA A 111 13.40 -7.29 26.38
C ALA A 111 12.37 -6.29 25.85
N VAL A 112 11.09 -6.65 25.96
CA VAL A 112 9.95 -5.77 25.69
C VAL A 112 10.03 -4.63 26.69
N VAL A 113 10.68 -3.54 26.29
CA VAL A 113 10.48 -2.24 26.89
C VAL A 113 9.12 -1.78 26.37
N GLU A 114 8.10 -1.85 27.23
CA GLU A 114 6.93 -1.00 27.10
C GLU A 114 7.41 0.44 27.18
N ASP A 115 7.75 1.00 26.02
CA ASP A 115 7.95 2.44 25.90
C ASP A 115 6.62 3.09 26.24
N ALA A 116 6.60 3.81 27.36
CA ALA A 116 5.47 4.61 27.78
C ALA A 116 5.25 5.69 26.70
N PHE A 117 4.26 5.45 25.85
CA PHE A 117 3.82 6.38 24.82
C PHE A 117 3.52 7.75 25.45
N GLU A 118 4.04 8.83 24.85
CA GLU A 118 3.55 10.17 25.15
C GLU A 118 2.01 10.20 24.95
N PRO A 119 1.28 10.97 25.76
CA PRO A 119 -0.17 11.00 25.71
C PRO A 119 -0.63 11.40 24.30
N GLU A 120 -1.29 10.46 23.64
CA GLU A 120 -1.91 10.65 22.33
C GLU A 120 -2.82 11.89 22.40
N ALA A 121 -2.56 12.88 21.55
CA ALA A 121 -3.14 14.22 21.66
C ALA A 121 -4.68 14.24 21.60
N ASP A 122 -5.29 13.20 21.00
CA ASP A 122 -6.72 13.00 20.97
C ASP A 122 -7.13 11.86 21.94
N PRO A 123 -7.85 12.18 23.03
CA PRO A 123 -8.28 11.17 24.00
C PRO A 123 -9.23 10.12 23.39
N HIS A 124 -9.97 10.47 22.33
CA HIS A 124 -10.90 9.55 21.70
C HIS A 124 -10.19 8.44 20.91
N ILE A 125 -9.07 8.78 20.26
CA ILE A 125 -8.24 7.81 19.54
C ILE A 125 -7.52 6.90 20.55
N ALA A 126 -7.02 7.47 21.65
CA ALA A 126 -6.40 6.70 22.73
C ALA A 126 -7.35 5.65 23.33
N GLU A 127 -8.60 6.05 23.58
CA GLU A 127 -9.66 5.16 24.04
C GLU A 127 -9.99 4.07 23.01
N ALA A 128 -10.09 4.43 21.73
CA ALA A 128 -10.33 3.45 20.67
C ALA A 128 -9.22 2.39 20.59
N TRP A 129 -7.94 2.77 20.71
CA TRP A 129 -6.84 1.80 20.73
C TRP A 129 -6.86 0.92 21.97
N LYS A 130 -7.28 1.46 23.12
CA LYS A 130 -7.46 0.66 24.34
C LYS A 130 -8.55 -0.39 24.15
N ILE A 131 -9.72 0.02 23.64
CA ILE A 131 -10.83 -0.90 23.34
C ILE A 131 -10.40 -1.94 22.32
N ALA A 132 -9.67 -1.56 21.26
CA ALA A 132 -9.15 -2.51 20.28
C ALA A 132 -8.26 -3.59 20.92
N GLY A 133 -7.41 -3.20 21.88
CA GLY A 133 -6.59 -4.16 22.64
C GLY A 133 -7.41 -5.10 23.52
N GLU A 134 -8.50 -4.62 24.10
CA GLU A 134 -9.43 -5.43 24.91
C GLU A 134 -10.25 -6.41 24.03
N LEU A 135 -10.66 -5.99 22.84
CA LEU A 135 -11.41 -6.83 21.89
C LEU A 135 -10.54 -7.92 21.24
N ALA A 136 -9.23 -7.67 21.11
CA ALA A 136 -8.31 -8.49 20.33
C ALA A 136 -6.97 -8.73 21.05
N PRO A 137 -6.96 -9.32 22.27
CA PRO A 137 -5.76 -9.43 23.11
C PRO A 137 -4.67 -10.29 22.48
N GLU A 138 -5.05 -11.27 21.65
CA GLU A 138 -4.14 -12.15 20.90
C GLU A 138 -3.26 -11.38 19.90
N TYR A 139 -3.64 -10.15 19.53
CA TYR A 139 -3.00 -9.35 18.49
C TYR A 139 -2.27 -8.10 19.02
N THR A 140 -2.00 -8.04 20.33
CA THR A 140 -1.37 -6.87 21.00
C THR A 140 -0.13 -6.34 20.28
N GLN A 141 0.78 -7.21 19.81
CA GLN A 141 1.99 -6.78 19.11
C GLN A 141 1.67 -6.11 17.76
N ARG A 142 0.73 -6.66 16.98
CA ARG A 142 0.29 -6.10 15.69
C ARG A 142 -0.38 -4.75 15.90
N LEU A 143 -1.30 -4.66 16.86
CA LEU A 143 -1.99 -3.44 17.24
C LEU A 143 -1.03 -2.34 17.72
N SER A 144 -0.04 -2.67 18.56
CA SER A 144 0.96 -1.69 19.02
C SER A 144 1.82 -1.12 17.87
N SER A 145 2.16 -1.95 16.87
CA SER A 145 2.87 -1.52 15.67
C SER A 145 2.00 -0.64 14.77
N ALA A 146 0.73 -1.00 14.62
CA ALA A 146 -0.25 -0.21 13.88
C ALA A 146 -0.44 1.17 14.55
N ARG A 147 -0.71 1.17 15.86
CA ARG A 147 -0.83 2.38 16.69
C ARG A 147 0.38 3.30 16.55
N ARG A 148 1.61 2.76 16.66
CA ARG A 148 2.85 3.54 16.47
C ARG A 148 2.93 4.27 15.14
N SER A 149 2.46 3.62 14.06
CA SER A 149 2.50 4.21 12.73
C SER A 149 1.49 5.35 12.60
N CYS A 150 0.29 5.17 13.16
CA CYS A 150 -0.75 6.19 13.20
C CYS A 150 -0.38 7.38 14.10
N ALA A 151 0.10 7.11 15.32
CA ALA A 151 0.52 8.14 16.28
C ALA A 151 1.58 9.08 15.70
N ARG A 152 2.55 8.53 14.96
CA ARG A 152 3.59 9.33 14.29
C ARG A 152 3.03 10.31 13.26
N VAL A 153 1.96 9.94 12.53
CA VAL A 153 1.28 10.87 11.61
C VAL A 153 0.55 11.96 12.40
N LEU A 154 -0.13 11.60 13.49
CA LEU A 154 -0.84 12.56 14.34
C LEU A 154 0.12 13.57 14.98
N GLU A 155 1.27 13.12 15.48
CA GLU A 155 2.34 13.98 15.99
C GLU A 155 2.88 14.92 14.90
N MET A 156 3.14 14.39 13.70
CA MET A 156 3.58 15.21 12.55
C MET A 156 2.55 16.25 12.14
N ALA A 157 1.25 15.95 12.31
CA ALA A 157 0.15 16.86 12.00
C ALA A 157 -0.07 17.94 13.07
N ALA A 158 0.39 17.72 14.30
CA ALA A 158 0.34 18.70 15.39
C ALA A 158 1.48 19.74 15.33
N GLY A 159 2.48 19.54 14.48
CA GLY A 159 3.59 20.48 14.30
C GLY A 159 3.20 21.78 13.58
N GLU A 160 4.11 22.76 13.54
CA GLU A 160 3.84 24.08 12.92
C GLU A 160 3.97 24.08 11.39
N ALA A 161 4.83 23.24 10.82
CA ALA A 161 5.07 23.14 9.38
C ALA A 161 4.58 21.78 8.86
N VAL A 162 3.30 21.73 8.49
CA VAL A 162 2.62 20.50 8.11
C VAL A 162 2.22 20.53 6.63
N GLU A 163 2.61 19.49 5.92
CA GLU A 163 2.14 19.25 4.55
C GLU A 163 0.67 18.84 4.57
N TRP A 164 -0.10 19.32 3.60
CA TRP A 164 -1.55 19.05 3.53
C TRP A 164 -1.88 17.55 3.50
N SER A 165 -1.05 16.72 2.87
CA SER A 165 -1.24 15.26 2.85
C SER A 165 -1.15 14.61 4.25
N ILE A 166 -0.31 15.14 5.13
CA ILE A 166 -0.21 14.69 6.52
C ILE A 166 -1.45 15.11 7.32
N ILE A 167 -1.98 16.32 7.09
CA ILE A 167 -3.23 16.78 7.71
C ILE A 167 -4.39 15.89 7.27
N ASP A 168 -4.50 15.60 5.98
CA ASP A 168 -5.53 14.70 5.45
C ASP A 168 -5.43 13.29 6.02
N CYS A 169 -4.22 12.74 6.10
CA CYS A 169 -3.98 11.43 6.69
C CYS A 169 -4.34 11.40 8.17
N SER A 170 -3.98 12.46 8.92
CA SER A 170 -4.33 12.59 10.34
C SER A 170 -5.85 12.64 10.54
N THR A 171 -6.56 13.43 9.73
CA THR A 171 -8.03 13.56 9.77
C THR A 171 -8.70 12.22 9.45
N PHE A 172 -8.17 11.50 8.46
CA PHE A 172 -8.62 10.15 8.13
C PHE A 172 -8.43 9.18 9.31
N ILE A 173 -7.25 9.19 9.95
CA ILE A 173 -6.97 8.34 11.12
C ILE A 173 -7.91 8.66 12.28
N SER A 174 -8.05 9.95 12.63
CA SER A 174 -8.88 10.40 13.76
C SER A 174 -10.35 10.03 13.61
N ARG A 175 -10.85 9.94 12.38
CA ARG A 175 -12.22 9.52 12.12
C ARG A 175 -12.36 8.00 12.03
N THR A 176 -11.50 7.35 11.25
CA THR A 176 -11.71 5.95 10.85
C THR A 176 -11.31 4.96 11.92
N VAL A 177 -10.28 5.24 12.75
CA VAL A 177 -9.88 4.31 13.81
C VAL A 177 -10.99 4.14 14.85
N PRO A 178 -11.56 5.21 15.46
CA PRO A 178 -12.66 5.04 16.40
C PRO A 178 -13.92 4.44 15.78
N GLU A 179 -14.24 4.79 14.53
CA GLU A 179 -15.38 4.24 13.79
C GLU A 179 -15.25 2.72 13.57
N ALA A 180 -14.06 2.25 13.16
CA ALA A 180 -13.80 0.82 12.98
C ALA A 180 -13.89 0.05 14.30
N VAL A 181 -13.30 0.58 15.37
CA VAL A 181 -13.31 -0.07 16.69
C VAL A 181 -14.73 -0.13 17.28
N SER A 182 -15.47 0.98 17.23
CA SER A 182 -16.86 1.02 17.73
C SER A 182 -17.78 0.07 16.96
N THR A 183 -17.62 -0.02 15.63
CA THR A 183 -18.35 -0.97 14.79
C THR A 183 -18.02 -2.41 15.17
N ALA A 184 -16.74 -2.75 15.33
CA ALA A 184 -16.32 -4.08 15.74
C ALA A 184 -16.83 -4.43 17.16
N ALA A 185 -16.77 -3.49 18.11
CA ALA A 185 -17.29 -3.67 19.46
C ALA A 185 -18.80 -3.98 19.45
N ALA A 186 -19.57 -3.24 18.64
CA ALA A 186 -21.00 -3.46 18.48
C ALA A 186 -21.31 -4.84 17.89
N LEU A 187 -20.56 -5.27 16.87
CA LEU A 187 -20.71 -6.61 16.28
C LEU A 187 -20.34 -7.73 17.24
N MET A 188 -19.35 -7.53 18.11
CA MET A 188 -18.90 -8.55 19.07
C MET A 188 -19.84 -8.74 20.27
N LYS A 189 -20.63 -7.73 20.63
CA LYS A 189 -21.43 -7.71 21.87
C LYS A 189 -22.35 -8.93 22.01
N ASP A 190 -23.03 -9.30 20.93
CA ASP A 190 -24.02 -10.39 20.92
C ASP A 190 -23.55 -11.62 20.11
N ALA A 191 -22.30 -11.61 19.64
CA ALA A 191 -21.77 -12.64 18.75
C ALA A 191 -21.26 -13.89 19.48
N ALA A 192 -21.34 -15.03 18.80
CA ALA A 192 -20.75 -16.29 19.27
C ALA A 192 -19.22 -16.16 19.39
N ALA A 193 -18.58 -17.02 20.20
CA ALA A 193 -17.14 -16.94 20.44
C ALA A 193 -16.29 -17.08 19.15
N SER A 194 -16.72 -17.91 18.20
CA SER A 194 -16.07 -18.06 16.89
C SER A 194 -16.21 -16.82 16.02
N GLU A 195 -17.38 -16.17 16.05
CA GLU A 195 -17.65 -14.94 15.30
C GLU A 195 -16.86 -13.77 15.89
N ARG A 196 -16.77 -13.66 17.22
CA ARG A 196 -15.94 -12.66 17.89
C ARG A 196 -14.48 -12.73 17.45
N ARG A 197 -13.92 -13.95 17.34
CA ARG A 197 -12.55 -14.13 16.82
C ARG A 197 -12.42 -13.69 15.36
N CYS A 198 -13.41 -13.99 14.52
CA CYS A 198 -13.41 -13.57 13.13
C CYS A 198 -13.45 -12.03 13.02
N VAL A 199 -14.35 -11.38 13.76
CA VAL A 199 -14.46 -9.92 13.79
C VAL A 199 -13.19 -9.28 14.36
N ALA A 200 -12.53 -9.92 15.32
CA ALA A 200 -11.27 -9.42 15.90
C ALA A 200 -10.13 -9.45 14.87
N ASP A 201 -10.01 -10.54 14.09
CA ASP A 201 -9.02 -10.61 13.02
C ASP A 201 -9.30 -9.58 11.92
N GLU A 202 -10.56 -9.40 11.52
CA GLU A 202 -10.96 -8.37 10.55
C GLU A 202 -10.64 -6.95 11.03
N LEU A 203 -10.96 -6.64 12.29
CA LEU A 203 -10.62 -5.36 12.92
C LEU A 203 -9.10 -5.10 12.87
N VAL A 204 -8.30 -6.09 13.26
CA VAL A 204 -6.84 -5.96 13.25
C VAL A 204 -6.32 -5.73 11.84
N VAL A 205 -6.84 -6.45 10.85
CA VAL A 205 -6.48 -6.27 9.43
C VAL A 205 -6.82 -4.86 8.94
N ASP A 206 -7.98 -4.32 9.32
CA ASP A 206 -8.38 -2.97 8.92
C ASP A 206 -7.53 -1.89 9.60
N LEU A 207 -7.23 -2.04 10.89
CA LEU A 207 -6.31 -1.15 11.60
C LEU A 207 -4.89 -1.20 11.03
N GLU A 208 -4.41 -2.36 10.61
CA GLU A 208 -3.12 -2.49 9.91
C GLU A 208 -3.13 -1.83 8.54
N ARG A 209 -4.24 -1.86 7.79
CA ARG A 209 -4.36 -1.13 6.52
C ARG A 209 -4.29 0.38 6.72
N ILE A 210 -4.95 0.89 7.75
CA ILE A 210 -4.88 2.31 8.14
C ILE A 210 -3.43 2.68 8.49
N ALA A 211 -2.78 1.86 9.32
CA ALA A 211 -1.38 2.06 9.70
C ALA A 211 -0.40 1.97 8.52
N LYS A 212 -0.66 1.11 7.55
CA LYS A 212 0.14 1.00 6.32
C LYS A 212 0.07 2.30 5.52
N ARG A 213 -1.13 2.85 5.32
CA ARG A 213 -1.30 4.15 4.65
C ARG A 213 -0.57 5.26 5.41
N ALA A 214 -0.69 5.29 6.73
CA ALA A 214 0.03 6.25 7.57
C ALA A 214 1.56 6.17 7.34
N ARG A 215 2.11 4.96 7.25
CA ARG A 215 3.54 4.73 6.96
C ARG A 215 3.95 5.19 5.56
N GLU A 216 3.12 4.91 4.56
CA GLU A 216 3.35 5.34 3.17
C GLU A 216 3.44 6.88 3.07
N GLU A 217 2.60 7.61 3.80
CA GLU A 217 2.66 9.08 3.85
C GLU A 217 3.95 9.58 4.52
N ILE A 218 4.36 8.97 5.64
CA ILE A 218 5.62 9.32 6.31
C ILE A 218 6.82 9.06 5.41
N ASP A 219 6.84 7.93 4.72
CA ASP A 219 7.93 7.57 3.80
C ASP A 219 7.94 8.47 2.57
N SER A 220 6.78 8.84 2.03
CA SER A 220 6.62 9.83 0.95
C SER A 220 7.23 11.17 1.36
N ARG A 221 6.85 11.69 2.53
CA ARG A 221 7.40 12.95 3.08
C ARG A 221 8.92 12.88 3.26
N ARG A 222 9.43 11.77 3.82
CA ARG A 222 10.88 11.56 3.96
C ARG A 222 11.60 11.59 2.60
N LEU A 223 11.00 10.99 1.57
CA LEU A 223 11.51 11.01 0.21
C LEU A 223 11.53 12.42 -0.38
N GLN A 224 10.46 13.19 -0.18
CA GLN A 224 10.38 14.59 -0.62
C GLN A 224 11.45 15.46 0.03
N LEU A 225 11.63 15.35 1.35
CA LEU A 225 12.69 16.06 2.09
C LEU A 225 14.09 15.66 1.62
N ARG A 226 14.31 14.38 1.33
CA ARG A 226 15.60 13.92 0.78
C ARG A 226 15.84 14.49 -0.62
N ASN A 227 14.81 14.56 -1.45
CA ASN A 227 14.89 15.13 -2.79
C ASN A 227 15.15 16.64 -2.75
N SER A 228 14.47 17.38 -1.87
CA SER A 228 14.70 18.82 -1.70
C SER A 228 16.12 19.11 -1.21
N TRP A 229 16.64 18.30 -0.27
CA TRP A 229 18.03 18.38 0.16
C TRP A 229 19.03 18.11 -0.98
N ASN A 230 18.77 17.11 -1.82
CA ASN A 230 19.62 16.82 -2.97
C ASN A 230 19.68 17.99 -3.97
N ILE A 231 18.55 18.69 -4.17
CA ILE A 231 18.49 19.90 -5.02
C ILE A 231 19.38 21.00 -4.44
N VAL A 232 19.24 21.30 -3.14
CA VAL A 232 20.06 22.31 -2.46
C VAL A 232 21.54 21.97 -2.56
N ARG A 233 21.91 20.71 -2.28
CA ARG A 233 23.29 20.24 -2.39
C ARG A 233 23.85 20.39 -3.81
N THR A 234 23.06 20.05 -4.82
CA THR A 234 23.47 20.20 -6.23
C THR A 234 23.64 21.66 -6.61
N HIS A 235 22.76 22.54 -6.14
CA HIS A 235 22.87 23.98 -6.36
C HIS A 235 24.15 24.57 -5.75
N ILE A 236 24.47 24.21 -4.51
CA ILE A 236 25.70 24.63 -3.83
C ILE A 236 26.93 24.17 -4.63
N ALA A 237 26.98 22.89 -5.01
CA ALA A 237 28.09 22.34 -5.78
C ALA A 237 28.27 23.03 -7.14
N SER A 238 27.16 23.39 -7.81
CA SER A 238 27.20 24.12 -9.08
C SER A 238 27.71 25.56 -8.94
N ARG A 239 27.44 26.23 -7.82
CA ARG A 239 27.92 27.59 -7.56
C ARG A 239 29.40 27.59 -7.22
N THR A 240 29.81 26.72 -6.29
CA THR A 240 31.20 26.65 -5.83
C THR A 240 32.17 26.15 -6.89
N SER A 241 31.74 25.29 -7.81
CA SER A 241 32.58 24.84 -8.93
C SER A 241 32.80 25.92 -10.01
N ARG A 242 31.89 26.88 -10.15
CA ARG A 242 32.03 27.99 -11.10
C ARG A 242 33.01 29.06 -10.61
N ASP A 243 33.08 29.27 -9.30
CA ASP A 243 33.97 30.27 -8.69
C ASP A 243 35.43 29.77 -8.59
N ALA A 244 35.69 28.50 -8.92
CA ALA A 244 37.01 27.87 -8.89
C ALA A 244 37.74 27.86 -10.25
N LEU A 245 37.14 28.44 -11.31
CA LEU A 245 37.70 28.62 -12.66
C LEU A 245 37.94 30.11 -12.93
#